data_AF-A0A351HHH0-F1
#
_entry.id   AF-A0A351HHH0-F1
#
_cell.length_a   1.000
_cell.length_b   1.000
_cell.length_c   1.000
_cell.angle_alpha   90.00
_cell.angle_beta   90.00
_cell.angle_gamma   90.00
#
_symmetry.space_group_name_H-M   'P 1'
#
loop_
_entity.id
_entity.type
_entity.pdbx_description
1 polymer ?
#
loop_
_entity_poly.entity_id
_entity_poly.type
_entity_poly.pdbx_seq_one_letter_code
_entity_poly.pdbx_strand_id
1 'polypeptide(L)'
;MEKQSHSHSHEKQTMWVVIITAIAMIIEIIFGLTTNSMALLADGIHMGSHVLAIGLSWVAYIIVRKVSANSSYKGNSNKILSLSGYSSGLMLLIFAFVILYEATGRIMNPTAILYKEAILVAVIGLVVNIACAFLLHHEHEHSDHNIKAAYLHVIADALTSVTAIIGLTAAMIWNIVWLDALGAIISSFVIIKWSVGLLKESGKVLLDL
;
A
#
# COMPACT_ATOMS: atom_id res chain seq x y z
N MET A 1 11.66 -30.35 19.15
CA MET A 1 11.48 -29.07 19.87
C MET A 1 12.05 -27.88 19.09
N GLU A 2 13.05 -28.07 18.22
CA GLU A 2 13.65 -27.01 17.38
C GLU A 2 12.72 -26.46 16.27
N LYS A 3 11.85 -27.29 15.70
CA LYS A 3 10.94 -26.89 14.60
C LYS A 3 9.80 -25.95 15.04
N GLN A 4 9.46 -25.91 16.34
CA GLN A 4 8.41 -25.02 16.89
C GLN A 4 8.96 -23.65 17.32
N SER A 5 10.26 -23.53 17.67
CA SER A 5 10.82 -22.23 18.10
C SER A 5 11.11 -21.31 16.91
N HIS A 6 11.51 -21.86 15.76
CA HIS A 6 11.66 -21.09 14.51
C HIS A 6 10.32 -20.52 14.04
N SER A 7 9.25 -21.33 14.00
CA SER A 7 7.92 -20.89 13.53
C SER A 7 7.34 -19.70 14.31
N HIS A 8 7.61 -19.58 15.62
CA HIS A 8 7.10 -18.46 16.43
C HIS A 8 7.92 -17.17 16.29
N SER A 9 9.18 -17.23 15.84
CA SER A 9 10.00 -16.05 15.59
C SER A 9 9.54 -15.32 14.33
N HIS A 10 9.25 -16.07 13.26
CA HIS A 10 8.88 -15.54 11.95
C HIS A 10 7.51 -14.84 11.95
N GLU A 11 6.53 -15.35 12.70
CA GLU A 11 5.22 -14.72 12.86
C GLU A 11 5.33 -13.35 13.56
N LYS A 12 6.16 -13.25 14.60
CA LYS A 12 6.40 -12.00 15.32
C LYS A 12 7.12 -10.97 14.46
N GLN A 13 8.10 -11.38 13.67
CA GLN A 13 8.83 -10.48 12.77
C GLN A 13 7.92 -9.91 11.69
N THR A 14 7.10 -10.76 11.06
CA THR A 14 6.11 -10.33 10.06
C THR A 14 5.11 -9.33 10.67
N MET A 15 4.64 -9.60 11.89
CA MET A 15 3.75 -8.69 12.62
C MET A 15 4.41 -7.32 12.86
N TRP A 16 5.67 -7.30 13.29
CA TRP A 16 6.40 -6.04 13.50
C TRP A 16 6.59 -5.26 12.21
N VAL A 17 6.93 -5.92 11.11
CA VAL A 17 7.05 -5.27 9.79
C VAL A 17 5.73 -4.60 9.41
N VAL A 18 4.61 -5.30 9.52
CA VAL A 18 3.28 -4.73 9.21
C VAL A 18 2.96 -3.51 10.09
N ILE A 19 3.27 -3.59 11.39
CA ILE A 19 3.05 -2.47 12.33
C ILE A 19 3.90 -1.26 11.95
N ILE A 20 5.18 -1.47 11.65
CA ILE A 20 6.11 -0.40 11.27
C ILE A 20 5.67 0.27 9.98
N THR A 21 5.32 -0.51 8.95
CA THR A 21 4.82 0.02 7.67
C THR A 21 3.50 0.78 7.86
N ALA A 22 2.60 0.28 8.70
CA ALA A 22 1.35 0.98 9.01
C ALA A 22 1.58 2.32 9.74
N ILE A 23 2.56 2.38 10.65
CA ILE A 23 2.92 3.64 11.31
C ILE A 23 3.52 4.62 10.30
N ALA A 24 4.45 4.17 9.45
CA ALA A 24 5.05 5.00 8.41
C ALA A 24 3.98 5.58 7.47
N MET A 25 3.07 4.74 6.99
CA MET A 25 1.92 5.14 6.18
C MET A 25 1.07 6.25 6.86
N ILE A 26 0.74 6.11 8.15
CA ILE A 26 -0.04 7.13 8.86
C ILE A 26 0.72 8.46 8.88
N ILE A 27 2.02 8.42 9.14
CA ILE A 27 2.87 9.61 9.16
C ILE A 27 2.89 10.28 7.79
N GLU A 28 3.06 9.52 6.70
CA GLU A 28 3.07 10.05 5.33
C GLU A 28 1.73 10.67 4.94
N ILE A 29 0.60 10.05 5.28
CA ILE A 29 -0.73 10.63 5.01
C ILE A 29 -0.90 11.95 5.77
N ILE A 30 -0.57 11.97 7.07
CA ILE A 30 -0.67 13.18 7.90
C ILE A 30 0.23 14.30 7.36
N PHE A 31 1.48 13.98 7.02
CA PHE A 31 2.40 14.96 6.48
C PHE A 31 2.04 15.36 5.06
N GLY A 32 1.55 14.47 4.21
CA GLY A 32 1.05 14.81 2.86
C GLY A 32 -0.08 15.84 2.92
N LEU A 33 -1.01 15.68 3.87
CA LEU A 33 -2.08 16.65 4.10
C LEU A 33 -1.57 17.96 4.69
N THR A 34 -0.78 17.92 5.77
CA THR A 34 -0.35 19.13 6.50
C THR A 34 0.72 19.94 5.76
N THR A 35 1.60 19.29 5.01
CA THR A 35 2.62 19.95 4.18
C THR A 35 2.07 20.40 2.82
N ASN A 36 0.82 20.05 2.50
CA ASN A 36 0.26 20.18 1.17
C ASN A 36 1.16 19.51 0.11
N SER A 37 1.55 18.25 0.27
CA SER A 37 2.23 17.47 -0.79
C SER A 37 1.30 16.38 -1.32
N MET A 38 0.91 16.49 -2.60
CA MET A 38 0.13 15.45 -3.26
C MET A 38 0.98 14.22 -3.55
N ALA A 39 2.29 14.39 -3.83
CA ALA A 39 3.15 13.25 -4.12
C ALA A 39 3.34 12.37 -2.88
N LEU A 40 3.57 12.99 -1.71
CA LEU A 40 3.66 12.30 -0.42
C LEU A 40 2.32 11.67 -0.03
N LEU A 41 1.21 12.38 -0.25
CA LEU A 41 -0.12 11.84 0.02
C LEU A 41 -0.45 10.62 -0.85
N ALA A 42 -0.07 10.66 -2.14
CA ALA A 42 -0.26 9.55 -3.06
C ALA A 42 0.53 8.32 -2.64
N ASP A 43 1.76 8.51 -2.16
CA ASP A 43 2.61 7.44 -1.64
C ASP A 43 2.01 6.81 -0.37
N GLY A 44 1.64 7.63 0.62
CA GLY A 44 1.02 7.14 1.85
C GLY A 44 -0.31 6.42 1.62
N ILE A 45 -1.15 6.89 0.69
CA ILE A 45 -2.39 6.19 0.30
C ILE A 45 -2.10 4.88 -0.42
N HIS A 46 -1.10 4.84 -1.30
CA HIS A 46 -0.68 3.61 -1.96
C HIS A 46 -0.22 2.56 -0.93
N MET A 47 0.64 2.93 0.00
CA MET A 47 1.06 2.06 1.12
C MET A 47 -0.14 1.65 1.98
N GLY A 48 -1.12 2.53 2.18
CA GLY A 48 -2.31 2.21 2.95
C GLY A 48 -3.26 1.24 2.31
N SER A 49 -3.16 1.05 1.01
CA SER A 49 -3.88 -0.04 0.33
C SER A 49 -3.50 -1.41 0.86
N HIS A 50 -2.23 -1.62 1.24
CA HIS A 50 -1.75 -2.88 1.80
C HIS A 50 -2.30 -3.11 3.20
N VAL A 51 -2.25 -2.09 4.06
CA VAL A 51 -2.82 -2.17 5.41
C VAL A 51 -4.32 -2.44 5.34
N LEU A 52 -5.05 -1.78 4.42
CA LEU A 52 -6.47 -2.03 4.20
C LEU A 52 -6.74 -3.45 3.67
N ALA A 53 -5.96 -3.93 2.70
CA ALA A 53 -6.12 -5.27 2.15
C ALA A 53 -5.86 -6.36 3.21
N ILE A 54 -4.80 -6.19 4.01
CA ILE A 54 -4.49 -7.09 5.13
C ILE A 54 -5.60 -7.03 6.19
N GLY A 55 -6.04 -5.84 6.57
CA GLY A 55 -7.11 -5.64 7.56
C GLY A 55 -8.43 -6.28 7.13
N LEU A 56 -8.86 -6.05 5.89
CA LEU A 56 -10.06 -6.66 5.33
C LEU A 56 -9.92 -8.19 5.23
N SER A 57 -8.73 -8.68 4.87
CA SER A 57 -8.48 -10.12 4.78
C SER A 57 -8.54 -10.78 6.15
N TRP A 58 -7.99 -10.14 7.18
CA TRP A 58 -8.08 -10.61 8.56
C TRP A 58 -9.53 -10.68 9.04
N VAL A 59 -10.34 -9.65 8.77
CA VAL A 59 -11.78 -9.66 9.07
C VAL A 59 -12.49 -10.80 8.32
N ALA A 60 -12.18 -11.00 7.03
CA ALA A 60 -12.74 -12.09 6.24
C ALA A 60 -12.38 -13.48 6.82
N TYR A 61 -11.15 -13.67 7.28
CA TYR A 61 -10.73 -14.90 7.97
C TYR A 61 -11.50 -15.14 9.27
N ILE A 62 -11.74 -14.10 10.08
CA ILE A 62 -12.55 -14.20 11.29
C ILE A 62 -13.98 -14.64 10.94
N ILE A 63 -14.57 -14.04 9.90
CA ILE A 63 -15.91 -14.39 9.43
C ILE A 63 -15.94 -15.85 8.97
N VAL A 64 -15.00 -16.26 8.10
CA VAL A 64 -14.89 -17.64 7.60
C VAL A 64 -14.78 -18.64 8.76
N ARG A 65 -13.88 -18.39 9.71
CA ARG A 65 -13.69 -19.28 10.87
C ARG A 65 -14.97 -19.41 11.69
N LYS A 66 -15.71 -18.30 11.87
CA LYS A 66 -16.97 -18.30 12.61
C LYS A 66 -18.10 -19.04 11.86
N VAL A 67 -18.23 -18.83 10.55
CA VAL A 67 -19.31 -19.47 9.77
C VAL A 67 -19.03 -20.94 9.48
N SER A 68 -17.76 -21.32 9.25
CA SER A 68 -17.37 -22.73 9.03
C SER A 68 -17.45 -23.59 10.28
N ALA A 69 -17.45 -22.98 11.48
CA ALA A 69 -17.72 -23.70 12.73
C ALA A 69 -19.19 -24.16 12.85
N ASN A 70 -20.10 -23.63 12.02
CA ASN A 70 -21.50 -24.02 11.98
C ASN A 70 -21.72 -25.07 10.87
N SER A 71 -22.16 -26.28 11.25
CA SER A 71 -22.42 -27.40 10.32
C SER A 71 -23.52 -27.13 9.28
N SER A 72 -24.32 -26.07 9.47
CA SER A 72 -25.36 -25.65 8.52
C SER A 72 -24.84 -24.75 7.40
N TYR A 73 -23.61 -24.23 7.49
CA TYR A 73 -23.04 -23.34 6.47
C TYR A 73 -22.69 -24.11 5.19
N LYS A 74 -23.34 -23.75 4.08
CA LYS A 74 -23.11 -24.32 2.74
C LYS A 74 -22.41 -23.34 1.77
N GLY A 75 -21.96 -22.19 2.27
CA GLY A 75 -21.35 -21.16 1.44
C GLY A 75 -19.89 -21.48 1.06
N ASN A 76 -19.38 -20.76 0.06
CA ASN A 76 -17.99 -20.88 -0.36
C ASN A 76 -17.11 -19.85 0.37
N SER A 77 -16.28 -20.32 1.32
CA SER A 77 -15.36 -19.48 2.08
C SER A 77 -14.38 -18.70 1.20
N ASN A 78 -14.03 -19.22 0.02
CA ASN A 78 -13.14 -18.54 -0.93
C ASN A 78 -13.82 -17.30 -1.53
N LYS A 79 -15.15 -17.28 -1.66
CA LYS A 79 -15.88 -16.09 -2.11
C LYS A 79 -15.87 -14.97 -1.07
N ILE A 80 -15.88 -15.32 0.22
CA ILE A 80 -15.76 -14.33 1.31
C ILE A 80 -14.37 -13.70 1.31
N LEU A 81 -13.31 -14.53 1.20
CA LEU A 81 -11.93 -14.06 1.10
C LEU A 81 -11.73 -13.21 -0.16
N SER A 82 -12.30 -13.63 -1.29
CA SER A 82 -12.25 -12.85 -2.53
C SER A 82 -12.99 -11.52 -2.43
N LEU A 83 -14.11 -11.45 -1.71
CA LEU A 83 -14.85 -10.21 -1.51
C LEU A 83 -14.02 -9.18 -0.74
N SER A 84 -13.18 -9.62 0.20
CA SER A 84 -12.19 -8.74 0.85
C SER A 84 -11.20 -8.14 -0.15
N GLY A 85 -10.57 -8.99 -0.99
CA GLY A 85 -9.66 -8.54 -2.04
C GLY A 85 -10.32 -7.54 -3.00
N TYR A 86 -11.52 -7.87 -3.47
CA TYR A 86 -12.32 -6.98 -4.33
C TYR A 86 -12.63 -5.64 -3.65
N SER A 87 -13.02 -5.65 -2.37
CA SER A 87 -13.36 -4.43 -1.63
C SER A 87 -12.14 -3.53 -1.42
N SER A 88 -10.98 -4.11 -1.09
CA SER A 88 -9.73 -3.36 -0.97
C SER A 88 -9.31 -2.73 -2.30
N GLY A 89 -9.44 -3.46 -3.41
CA GLY A 89 -9.19 -2.96 -4.75
C GLY A 89 -10.11 -1.80 -5.11
N LEU A 90 -11.41 -1.90 -4.77
CA LEU A 90 -12.38 -0.83 -5.03
C LEU A 90 -12.07 0.44 -4.24
N MET A 91 -11.75 0.33 -2.96
CA MET A 91 -11.33 1.48 -2.14
C MET A 91 -10.08 2.14 -2.72
N LEU A 92 -9.09 1.35 -3.12
CA LEU A 92 -7.87 1.86 -3.73
C LEU A 92 -8.15 2.61 -5.04
N LEU A 93 -9.09 2.11 -5.85
CA LEU A 93 -9.52 2.78 -7.08
C LEU A 93 -10.09 4.16 -6.79
N ILE A 94 -10.97 4.23 -5.79
CA ILE A 94 -11.62 5.48 -5.36
C ILE A 94 -10.56 6.48 -4.91
N PHE A 95 -9.63 6.07 -4.05
CA PHE A 95 -8.57 6.98 -3.59
C PHE A 95 -7.66 7.44 -4.72
N ALA A 96 -7.34 6.57 -5.67
CA ALA A 96 -6.53 6.96 -6.83
C ALA A 96 -7.22 8.03 -7.68
N PHE A 97 -8.54 7.92 -7.90
CA PHE A 97 -9.31 8.97 -8.59
C PHE A 97 -9.39 10.27 -7.80
N VAL A 98 -9.52 10.20 -6.47
CA VAL A 98 -9.48 11.39 -5.61
C VAL A 98 -8.14 12.10 -5.72
N ILE A 99 -7.02 11.37 -5.62
CA ILE A 99 -5.67 11.92 -5.81
C ILE A 99 -5.53 12.55 -7.20
N LEU A 100 -5.95 11.84 -8.26
CA LEU A 100 -5.85 12.32 -9.63
C LEU A 100 -6.62 13.64 -9.83
N TYR A 101 -7.83 13.73 -9.26
CA TYR A 101 -8.66 14.94 -9.31
C TYR A 101 -8.01 16.11 -8.56
N GLU A 102 -7.61 15.90 -7.31
CA GLU A 102 -6.95 16.92 -6.46
C GLU A 102 -5.62 17.41 -7.06
N ALA A 103 -4.79 16.48 -7.54
CA ALA A 103 -3.51 16.80 -8.17
C ALA A 103 -3.70 17.59 -9.47
N THR A 104 -4.71 17.25 -10.29
CA THR A 104 -5.05 18.04 -11.49
C THR A 104 -5.49 19.45 -11.11
N GLY A 105 -6.29 19.59 -10.04
CA GLY A 105 -6.69 20.89 -9.50
C GLY A 105 -5.49 21.76 -9.08
N ARG A 106 -4.46 21.15 -8.49
CA ARG A 106 -3.23 21.85 -8.08
C ARG A 106 -2.35 22.34 -9.22
N ILE A 107 -2.45 21.75 -10.41
CA ILE A 107 -1.76 22.29 -11.60
C ILE A 107 -2.34 23.67 -11.94
N MET A 108 -3.66 23.83 -11.81
CA MET A 108 -4.35 25.09 -12.11
C MET A 108 -4.25 26.09 -10.96
N ASN A 109 -4.27 25.62 -9.71
CA ASN A 109 -4.20 26.44 -8.50
C ASN A 109 -3.07 25.94 -7.57
N PRO A 110 -1.81 26.32 -7.85
CA PRO A 110 -0.68 25.83 -7.06
C PRO A 110 -0.72 26.34 -5.62
N THR A 111 -0.55 25.42 -4.67
CA THR A 111 -0.49 25.72 -3.23
C THR A 111 0.93 25.62 -2.71
N ALA A 112 1.34 26.50 -1.80
CA ALA A 112 2.65 26.40 -1.17
C ALA A 112 2.83 25.07 -0.44
N ILE A 113 3.99 24.43 -0.63
CA ILE A 113 4.34 23.13 -0.07
C ILE A 113 5.44 23.32 0.98
N LEU A 114 5.30 22.68 2.14
CA LEU A 114 6.36 22.58 3.14
C LEU A 114 7.36 21.49 2.72
N TYR A 115 8.22 21.84 1.75
CA TYR A 115 9.07 20.87 1.04
C TYR A 115 10.02 20.10 1.96
N LYS A 116 10.65 20.76 2.93
CA LYS A 116 11.69 20.12 3.77
C LYS A 116 11.10 19.01 4.61
N GLU A 117 9.95 19.28 5.22
CA GLU A 117 9.17 18.36 6.04
C GLU A 117 8.65 17.21 5.18
N ALA A 118 8.08 17.50 4.01
CA ALA A 118 7.55 16.48 3.11
C ALA A 118 8.64 15.54 2.58
N ILE A 119 9.78 16.09 2.13
CA ILE A 119 10.92 15.30 1.64
C ILE A 119 11.50 14.44 2.75
N LEU A 120 11.67 15.01 3.96
CA LEU A 120 12.20 14.25 5.10
C LEU A 120 11.33 13.04 5.40
N VAL A 121 10.01 13.22 5.44
CA VAL A 121 9.07 12.12 5.71
C VAL A 121 9.08 11.10 4.57
N ALA A 122 9.09 11.53 3.30
CA ALA A 122 9.18 10.62 2.15
C ALA A 122 10.46 9.76 2.18
N VAL A 123 11.59 10.35 2.55
CA VAL A 123 12.86 9.62 2.70
C VAL A 123 12.80 8.62 3.85
N ILE A 124 12.22 9.01 4.99
CA ILE A 124 12.03 8.08 6.13
C ILE A 124 11.12 6.92 5.72
N GLY A 125 10.00 7.18 5.04
CA GLY A 125 9.08 6.16 4.53
C GLY A 125 9.77 5.17 3.59
N LEU A 126 10.55 5.68 2.62
CA LEU A 126 11.36 4.85 1.72
C LEU A 126 12.37 3.98 2.49
N VAL A 127 13.10 4.56 3.44
CA VAL A 127 14.07 3.81 4.27
C VAL A 127 13.37 2.71 5.07
N VAL A 128 12.20 3.00 5.65
CA VAL A 128 11.40 2.02 6.38
C VAL A 128 10.96 0.88 5.45
N ASN A 129 10.41 1.19 4.27
CA ASN A 129 10.00 0.16 3.30
C ASN A 129 11.14 -0.74 2.86
N ILE A 130 12.31 -0.14 2.55
CA ILE A 130 13.51 -0.90 2.18
C ILE A 130 13.98 -1.78 3.35
N ALA A 131 14.03 -1.25 4.58
CA ALA A 131 14.42 -2.03 5.75
C ALA A 131 13.48 -3.21 6.01
N CYS A 132 12.16 -2.98 5.94
CA CYS A 132 11.14 -4.02 6.05
C CYS A 132 11.31 -5.09 4.96
N ALA A 133 11.63 -4.70 3.73
CA ALA A 133 11.90 -5.64 2.65
C ALA A 133 13.09 -6.55 2.94
N PHE A 134 14.22 -6.00 3.41
CA PHE A 134 15.40 -6.78 3.75
C PHE A 134 15.16 -7.73 4.93
N LEU A 135 14.39 -7.29 5.92
CA LEU A 135 13.98 -8.11 7.06
C LEU A 135 13.10 -9.30 6.64
N LEU A 136 12.26 -9.12 5.62
CA LEU A 136 11.45 -10.22 5.04
C LEU A 136 12.27 -11.10 4.08
N HIS A 137 13.32 -10.57 3.46
CA HIS A 137 14.14 -11.28 2.47
C HIS A 137 15.08 -12.33 3.08
N HIS A 138 15.64 -12.08 4.26
CA HIS A 138 16.61 -12.97 4.88
C HIS A 138 16.04 -14.30 5.40
N GLU A 139 14.72 -14.47 5.47
CA GLU A 139 14.11 -15.60 6.21
C GLU A 139 13.26 -16.56 5.37
N HIS A 140 13.12 -16.33 4.06
CA HIS A 140 12.30 -17.17 3.17
C HIS A 140 13.12 -17.92 2.11
N GLU A 141 14.15 -18.68 2.48
CA GLU A 141 14.92 -19.53 1.54
C GLU A 141 14.15 -20.74 0.96
N HIS A 142 12.83 -20.89 1.21
CA HIS A 142 12.12 -22.15 0.94
C HIS A 142 10.89 -22.10 0.03
N SER A 143 10.57 -20.99 -0.65
CA SER A 143 9.65 -21.05 -1.81
C SER A 143 9.78 -19.87 -2.79
N ASP A 144 10.19 -20.14 -4.02
CA ASP A 144 10.46 -19.13 -5.06
C ASP A 144 9.27 -18.22 -5.41
N HIS A 145 8.03 -18.68 -5.22
CA HIS A 145 6.83 -17.92 -5.62
C HIS A 145 6.43 -16.84 -4.61
N ASN A 146 6.51 -17.13 -3.30
CA ASN A 146 6.15 -16.15 -2.26
C ASN A 146 7.19 -15.02 -2.18
N ILE A 147 8.46 -15.34 -2.43
CA ILE A 147 9.56 -14.36 -2.46
C ILE A 147 9.37 -13.38 -3.60
N LYS A 148 9.01 -13.87 -4.80
CA LYS A 148 8.80 -13.03 -5.97
C LYS A 148 7.63 -12.05 -5.78
N ALA A 149 6.55 -12.49 -5.14
CA ALA A 149 5.40 -11.63 -4.84
C ALA A 149 5.75 -10.54 -3.83
N ALA A 150 6.42 -10.88 -2.72
CA ALA A 150 6.85 -9.89 -1.71
C ALA A 150 7.87 -8.89 -2.28
N TYR A 151 8.81 -9.36 -3.10
CA TYR A 151 9.80 -8.50 -3.76
C TYR A 151 9.16 -7.53 -4.76
N LEU A 152 8.21 -7.99 -5.58
CA LEU A 152 7.48 -7.14 -6.51
C LEU A 152 6.63 -6.09 -5.80
N HIS A 153 6.06 -6.44 -4.64
CA HIS A 153 5.33 -5.50 -3.80
C HIS A 153 6.26 -4.40 -3.23
N VAL A 154 7.43 -4.77 -2.71
CA VAL A 154 8.40 -3.77 -2.22
C VAL A 154 8.86 -2.84 -3.33
N ILE A 155 9.13 -3.36 -4.53
CA ILE A 155 9.50 -2.52 -5.69
C ILE A 155 8.38 -1.54 -6.02
N ALA A 156 7.13 -2.01 -5.96
CA ALA A 156 5.95 -1.19 -6.19
C ALA A 156 5.88 -0.01 -5.20
N ASP A 157 6.05 -0.27 -3.90
CA ASP A 157 6.06 0.78 -2.86
C ASP A 157 7.27 1.71 -2.99
N ALA A 158 8.45 1.18 -3.25
CA ALA A 158 9.65 2.00 -3.45
C ALA A 158 9.51 2.91 -4.69
N LEU A 159 8.82 2.47 -5.73
CA LEU A 159 8.59 3.27 -6.94
C LEU A 159 7.73 4.51 -6.64
N THR A 160 6.68 4.37 -5.83
CA THR A 160 5.83 5.51 -5.45
C THR A 160 6.58 6.48 -4.55
N SER A 161 7.35 5.99 -3.57
CA SER A 161 8.16 6.85 -2.69
C SER A 161 9.28 7.57 -3.45
N VAL A 162 9.97 6.89 -4.36
CA VAL A 162 11.01 7.52 -5.20
C VAL A 162 10.40 8.58 -6.11
N THR A 163 9.24 8.31 -6.70
CA THR A 163 8.50 9.30 -7.50
C THR A 163 8.14 10.52 -6.66
N ALA A 164 7.70 10.34 -5.41
CA ALA A 164 7.39 11.43 -4.49
C ALA A 164 8.63 12.26 -4.13
N ILE A 165 9.74 11.61 -3.76
CA ILE A 165 11.00 12.28 -3.41
C ILE A 165 11.52 13.10 -4.61
N ILE A 166 11.53 12.51 -5.81
CA ILE A 166 11.96 13.20 -7.03
C ILE A 166 11.04 14.39 -7.32
N GLY A 167 9.72 14.19 -7.28
CA GLY A 167 8.73 15.25 -7.54
C GLY A 167 8.88 16.43 -6.57
N LEU A 168 8.98 16.16 -5.28
CA LEU A 168 9.17 17.17 -4.24
C LEU A 168 10.52 17.89 -4.34
N THR A 169 11.60 17.14 -4.57
CA THR A 169 12.96 17.73 -4.68
C THR A 169 13.07 18.60 -5.91
N ALA A 170 12.53 18.15 -7.05
CA ALA A 170 12.45 18.91 -8.28
C ALA A 170 11.60 20.19 -8.10
N ALA A 171 10.44 20.06 -7.47
CA ALA A 171 9.57 21.21 -7.14
C ALA A 171 10.30 22.24 -6.26
N MET A 172 11.07 21.78 -5.28
CA MET A 172 11.85 22.64 -4.38
C MET A 172 13.01 23.36 -5.08
N ILE A 173 13.80 22.66 -5.90
CA ILE A 173 14.99 23.24 -6.56
C ILE A 173 14.58 24.25 -7.65
N TRP A 174 13.59 23.90 -8.47
CA TRP A 174 13.16 24.76 -9.57
C TRP A 174 12.08 25.76 -9.15
N ASN A 175 11.59 25.68 -7.91
CA ASN A 175 10.47 26.48 -7.40
C ASN A 175 9.20 26.32 -8.27
N ILE A 176 8.98 25.10 -8.77
CA ILE A 176 7.86 24.74 -9.64
C ILE A 176 6.93 23.81 -8.85
N VAL A 177 5.94 24.40 -8.19
CA VAL A 177 5.00 23.70 -7.29
C VAL A 177 4.25 22.55 -7.98
N TRP A 178 3.89 22.70 -9.26
CA TRP A 178 3.09 21.70 -9.96
C TRP A 178 3.84 20.37 -10.20
N LEU A 179 5.17 20.32 -10.02
CA LEU A 179 5.95 19.07 -10.15
C LEU A 179 5.59 18.04 -9.07
N ASP A 180 5.23 18.48 -7.87
CA ASP A 180 4.68 17.60 -6.82
C ASP A 180 3.36 16.97 -7.29
N ALA A 181 2.47 17.80 -7.85
CA ALA A 181 1.20 17.31 -8.40
C ALA A 181 1.41 16.35 -9.59
N LEU A 182 2.40 16.59 -10.45
CA LEU A 182 2.76 15.67 -11.52
C LEU A 182 3.18 14.31 -10.97
N GLY A 183 4.02 14.29 -9.92
CA GLY A 183 4.41 13.05 -9.24
C GLY A 183 3.20 12.27 -8.73
N ALA A 184 2.24 12.95 -8.10
CA ALA A 184 1.01 12.36 -7.63
C ALA A 184 0.14 11.79 -8.76
N ILE A 185 0.05 12.49 -9.90
CA ILE A 185 -0.67 12.01 -11.09
C ILE A 185 -0.04 10.73 -11.61
N ILE A 186 1.29 10.68 -11.73
CA ILE A 186 2.01 9.47 -12.15
C ILE A 186 1.70 8.32 -11.20
N SER A 187 1.84 8.53 -9.89
CA SER A 187 1.51 7.53 -8.87
C SER A 187 0.05 7.07 -8.97
N SER A 188 -0.90 7.98 -9.19
CA SER A 188 -2.32 7.62 -9.31
C SER A 188 -2.61 6.66 -10.47
N PHE A 189 -1.94 6.82 -11.62
CA PHE A 189 -2.10 5.88 -12.74
C PHE A 189 -1.53 4.50 -12.43
N VAL A 190 -0.42 4.45 -11.69
CA VAL A 190 0.16 3.19 -11.21
C VAL A 190 -0.82 2.49 -10.26
N ILE A 191 -1.38 3.24 -9.29
CA ILE A 191 -2.37 2.74 -8.32
C ILE A 191 -3.63 2.24 -9.03
N ILE A 192 -4.17 2.98 -10.01
CA ILE A 192 -5.34 2.57 -10.81
C ILE A 192 -5.08 1.23 -11.49
N LYS A 193 -3.92 1.07 -12.13
CA LYS A 193 -3.56 -0.18 -12.83
C LYS A 193 -3.55 -1.38 -11.87
N TRP A 194 -2.97 -1.23 -10.68
CA TRP A 194 -2.95 -2.29 -9.68
C TRP A 194 -4.33 -2.59 -9.11
N SER A 195 -5.09 -1.55 -8.76
CA SER A 195 -6.46 -1.69 -8.28
C SER A 195 -7.34 -2.45 -9.28
N VAL A 196 -7.28 -2.12 -10.57
CA VAL A 196 -8.01 -2.84 -11.62
C VAL A 196 -7.56 -4.29 -11.75
N GLY A 197 -6.26 -4.57 -11.57
CA GLY A 197 -5.73 -5.93 -11.48
C GLY A 197 -6.38 -6.72 -10.35
N LEU A 198 -6.36 -6.16 -9.13
CA LEU A 198 -6.92 -6.77 -7.93
C LEU A 198 -8.44 -7.02 -8.04
N LEU A 199 -9.17 -6.05 -8.62
CA LEU A 199 -10.60 -6.17 -8.91
C LEU A 199 -10.90 -7.29 -9.90
N LYS A 200 -10.09 -7.44 -10.96
CA LYS A 200 -10.26 -8.51 -11.96
C LYS A 200 -9.94 -9.88 -11.37
N GLU A 201 -8.85 -10.01 -10.63
CA GLU A 201 -8.44 -11.28 -10.02
C GLU A 201 -9.46 -11.75 -8.98
N SER A 202 -9.84 -10.87 -8.06
CA SER A 202 -10.86 -11.19 -7.04
C SER A 202 -12.24 -11.39 -7.68
N GLY A 203 -12.60 -10.56 -8.66
CA GLY A 203 -13.87 -10.64 -9.37
C GLY A 203 -14.09 -11.97 -10.10
N LYS A 204 -13.04 -12.55 -10.71
CA LYS A 204 -13.13 -13.88 -11.34
C LYS A 204 -13.54 -14.96 -10.34
N VAL A 205 -12.97 -14.95 -9.14
CA VAL A 205 -13.34 -15.91 -8.08
C VAL A 205 -14.78 -15.73 -7.61
N LEU A 206 -15.30 -14.49 -7.60
CA LEU A 206 -16.70 -14.23 -7.25
C LEU A 206 -17.68 -14.75 -8.32
N LEU A 207 -17.30 -14.59 -9.58
CA LEU A 207 -18.09 -14.97 -10.76
C LEU A 207 -17.86 -16.42 -11.22
N ASP A 208 -17.01 -17.19 -10.55
CA ASP A 208 -16.61 -18.55 -10.92
C ASP A 208 -16.07 -18.66 -12.37
N LEU A 209 -15.24 -17.67 -12.78
CA LEU A 209 -14.59 -17.56 -14.10
C LEU A 209 -13.17 -18.13 -14.14
#